data_AF-A0A2N3CY01-F1
#
_entry.id   AF-A0A2N3CY01-F1
#
_cell.length_a   1.000
_cell.length_b   1.000
_cell.length_c   1.000
_cell.angle_alpha   90.00
_cell.angle_beta   90.00
_cell.angle_gamma   90.00
#
_symmetry.space_group_name_H-M   'P 1'
#
loop_
_entity.id
_entity.type
_entity.pdbx_description
1 polymer ?
#
loop_
_entity_poly.entity_id
_entity_poly.type
_entity_poly.pdbx_seq_one_letter_code
_entity_poly.pdbx_strand_id
1 'polypeptide(L)' 'MKPTGWFHIGWSAEIAPGQTVSMRYFGQDLVAFRAVNGRLSVLD' A
#
# COMPACT_ATOMS: atom_id res chain seq x y z
N MET A 1 3.98 -18.17 10.59
CA MET A 1 4.45 -18.31 9.20
C MET A 1 3.85 -17.18 8.40
N LYS A 2 4.64 -16.39 7.65
CA LYS A 2 4.09 -15.39 6.72
C LYS A 2 3.82 -16.07 5.37
N PRO A 3 2.63 -15.90 4.77
CA PRO A 3 2.34 -16.53 3.48
C PRO A 3 3.17 -15.84 2.38
N THR A 4 3.66 -16.62 1.42
CA THR A 4 4.48 -16.12 0.31
C THR A 4 3.67 -16.14 -0.98
N GLY A 5 3.58 -15.00 -1.65
CA GLY A 5 2.83 -14.86 -2.89
C GLY A 5 2.48 -13.41 -3.19
N TRP A 6 1.68 -13.21 -4.23
CA TRP A 6 1.09 -11.92 -4.55
C TRP A 6 -0.26 -11.79 -3.86
N PHE A 7 -0.48 -10.64 -3.21
CA PHE A 7 -1.71 -10.34 -2.48
C PHE A 7 -2.29 -9.02 -2.96
N HIS A 8 -3.61 -8.98 -3.14
CA HIS A 8 -4.33 -7.74 -3.39
C HIS A 8 -4.58 -7.03 -2.06
N ILE A 9 -4.15 -5.77 -1.94
CA ILE A 9 -4.25 -4.95 -0.72
C ILE A 9 -5.10 -3.68 -0.90
N GLY A 10 -5.65 -3.44 -2.09
CA GLY A 10 -6.45 -2.27 -2.39
C GLY A 10 -6.38 -1.87 -3.86
N TRP A 11 -7.31 -1.01 -4.27
CA TRP A 11 -7.40 -0.47 -5.61
C TRP A 11 -6.54 0.77 -5.78
N SER A 12 -5.88 0.88 -6.92
CA SER A 12 -5.06 2.05 -7.27
C SER A 12 -5.82 3.38 -7.14
N ALA A 13 -7.11 3.40 -7.46
CA ALA A 13 -7.97 4.59 -7.38
C ALA A 13 -8.28 5.07 -5.96
N GLU A 14 -8.12 4.21 -4.95
CA GLU A 14 -8.35 4.57 -3.53
C GLU A 14 -7.21 5.42 -2.96
N ILE A 15 -6.06 5.47 -3.65
CA ILE A 15 -4.86 6.20 -3.22
C ILE A 15 -4.55 7.25 -4.27
N ALA A 16 -5.15 8.45 -4.11
CA ALA A 16 -4.96 9.57 -5.02
C ALA A 16 -3.51 10.11 -4.99
N PRO A 17 -3.04 10.83 -6.03
CA PRO A 17 -1.74 11.50 -5.99
C PRO A 17 -1.58 12.40 -4.76
N GLY A 18 -0.47 12.24 -4.03
CA GLY A 18 -0.21 12.94 -2.76
C GLY A 18 -0.88 12.32 -1.54
N GLN A 19 -1.72 11.29 -1.70
CA GLN A 19 -2.39 10.60 -0.60
C GLN A 19 -1.49 9.54 0.01
N THR A 20 -1.65 9.37 1.32
CA THR A 20 -1.02 8.32 2.14
C THR A 20 -2.11 7.59 2.92
N VAL A 21 -2.07 6.26 2.94
CA VAL A 21 -3.05 5.38 3.59
C VAL A 21 -2.32 4.38 4.47
N SER A 22 -2.67 4.34 5.76
CA SER A 22 -2.19 3.32 6.69
C SER A 22 -2.98 2.02 6.54
N MET A 23 -2.29 0.89 6.58
CA MET A 23 -2.86 -0.44 6.40
C MET A 23 -2.28 -1.42 7.43
N ARG A 24 -3.04 -2.46 7.80
CA ARG A 24 -2.57 -3.54 8.68
C ARG A 24 -2.72 -4.87 7.96
N TYR A 25 -1.62 -5.45 7.52
CA TYR A 25 -1.57 -6.75 6.84
C TYR A 25 -0.44 -7.61 7.39
N PHE A 26 -0.63 -8.93 7.37
CA PHE A 26 0.41 -9.91 7.80
C PHE A 26 1.01 -9.64 9.21
N GLY A 27 0.23 -9.01 10.09
CA GLY A 27 0.68 -8.62 11.43
C GLY A 27 1.64 -7.42 11.46
N GLN A 28 1.75 -6.65 10.37
CA GLN A 28 2.61 -5.47 10.24
C GLN A 28 1.78 -4.25 9.83
N ASP A 29 2.18 -3.08 10.31
CA ASP A 29 1.72 -1.81 9.75
C ASP A 29 2.41 -1.62 8.40
N LEU A 30 1.64 -1.16 7.42
CA LEU A 30 2.13 -0.79 6.10
C LEU A 30 1.58 0.59 5.75
N VAL A 31 2.32 1.31 4.92
CA VAL A 31 1.91 2.61 4.38
C VAL A 31 1.89 2.51 2.86
N ALA A 32 0.71 2.68 2.27
CA ALA A 32 0.55 2.85 0.84
C ALA A 32 0.45 4.34 0.51
N PHE A 33 1.27 4.83 -0.42
CA PHE A 33 1.26 6.23 -0.83
C PHE A 33 1.47 6.38 -2.32
N ARG A 34 0.93 7.48 -2.88
CA ARG A 34 1.18 7.85 -4.27
C ARG A 34 1.98 9.15 -4.32
N ALA A 35 3.19 9.05 -4.85
CA ALA A 35 4.04 10.22 -5.07
C ALA A 35 3.39 11.20 -6.06
N VAL A 36 3.84 12.45 -6.06
CA VAL A 36 3.33 13.51 -6.96
C VAL A 36 3.48 13.18 -8.44
N ASN A 37 4.44 12.33 -8.80
CA ASN A 37 4.64 11.81 -10.16
C ASN A 37 3.67 10.65 -10.52
N GLY A 38 2.72 10.32 -9.64
CA GLY A 38 1.72 9.28 -9.84
C GLY A 38 2.18 7.88 -9.46
N ARG A 39 3.43 7.66 -9.04
CA ARG A 39 3.94 6.33 -8.66
C ARG A 39 3.32 5.87 -7.34
N LEU A 40 2.64 4.73 -7.37
CA LEU A 40 2.13 4.03 -6.19
C LEU A 40 3.24 3.18 -5.57
N SER A 41 3.40 3.22 -4.25
CA SER A 41 4.38 2.42 -3.52
C SER A 41 3.86 2.05 -2.13
N VAL A 42 4.40 0.97 -1.58
CA VAL A 42 4.05 0.46 -0.24
C VAL A 42 5.35 0.25 0.53
N LEU A 43 5.37 0.71 1.77
CA LEU A 43 6.47 0.55 2.73
C LEU A 43 5.91 -0.02 4.04
N ASP A 44 6.78 -0.59 4.87
CA ASP A 44 6.51 -0.98 6.26
C ASP A 44 6.85 0.14 7.26
#